data_AF-A0A6P0Y5W9-F1
#
_entry.id   AF-A0A6P0Y5W9-F1
#
_cell.length_a   1.000
_cell.length_b   1.000
_cell.length_c   1.000
_cell.angle_alpha   90.00
_cell.angle_beta   90.00
_cell.angle_gamma   90.00
#
_symmetry.space_group_name_H-M   'P 1'
#
loop_
_entity.id
_entity.type
_entity.pdbx_description
1 polymer ?
#
loop_
_entity_poly.entity_id
_entity_poly.type
_entity_poly.pdbx_seq_one_letter_code
_entity_poly.pdbx_strand_id
1 'polypeptide(L)' 'CQVYGQWPGLDESELFERRDLAVTTDFRSVISSVLEQHLEIERSQIARVFSGYSSNQRLALL' A
#
# COMPACT_ATOMS: atom_id res chain seq x y z
N CYS A 1 -3.29 15.26 -7.27
CA CYS A 1 -2.73 13.90 -7.09
C CYS A 1 -2.44 13.67 -5.62
N GLN A 2 -2.75 12.50 -5.09
CA GLN A 2 -2.49 12.14 -3.70
C GLN A 2 -1.43 11.03 -3.65
N VAL A 3 -0.42 11.20 -2.79
CA VAL A 3 0.60 10.17 -2.53
C VAL A 3 0.25 9.49 -1.21
N TYR A 4 0.05 8.18 -1.24
CA TYR A 4 -0.36 7.38 -0.07
C TYR A 4 0.82 6.74 0.70
N GLY A 5 2.01 6.75 0.10
CA GLY A 5 3.26 6.33 0.74
C GLY A 5 4.07 7.52 1.24
N GLN A 6 5.23 7.25 1.83
CA GLN A 6 6.18 8.31 2.15
C GLN A 6 6.77 8.89 0.86
N TRP A 7 6.79 10.22 0.76
CA TRP A 7 7.44 10.94 -0.32
C TRP A 7 8.70 11.62 0.21
N PRO A 8 9.89 11.01 0.05
CA PRO A 8 11.13 11.59 0.57
C PRO A 8 11.65 12.74 -0.31
N GLY A 9 11.16 12.90 -1.55
CA GLY A 9 11.64 13.88 -2.51
C GLY A 9 12.54 13.28 -3.58
N LEU A 10 13.16 14.13 -4.40
CA LEU A 10 14.05 13.73 -5.50
C LEU A 10 15.51 14.17 -5.29
N ASP A 11 15.88 14.51 -4.06
CA ASP A 11 17.27 14.79 -3.72
C ASP A 11 18.12 13.53 -3.86
N GLU A 12 19.34 13.62 -4.40
CA GLU A 12 20.20 12.45 -4.62
C GLU A 12 20.49 11.66 -3.34
N SER A 13 20.49 12.33 -2.18
CA SER A 13 20.70 11.69 -0.88
C SER A 13 19.50 10.86 -0.39
N GLU A 14 18.31 11.14 -0.92
CA GLU A 14 17.05 10.49 -0.57
C GLU A 14 16.67 9.37 -1.56
N LEU A 15 17.36 9.29 -2.71
CA LEU A 15 17.14 8.25 -3.71
C LEU A 15 17.83 6.93 -3.31
N PHE A 16 17.10 5.83 -3.44
CA PHE A 16 17.65 4.48 -3.38
C PHE A 16 18.70 4.30 -4.49
N GLU A 17 19.91 3.90 -4.09
CA GLU A 17 21.06 3.76 -4.98
C GLU A 17 21.37 5.01 -5.83
N ARG A 18 20.95 6.21 -5.37
CA ARG A 18 21.04 7.49 -6.10
C ARG A 18 20.34 7.49 -7.48
N ARG A 19 19.35 6.62 -7.68
CA ARG A 19 18.65 6.50 -8.97
C ARG A 19 17.13 6.54 -8.84
N ASP A 20 16.59 5.72 -7.95
CA ASP A 20 15.15 5.45 -7.88
C ASP A 20 14.60 5.82 -6.49
N LEU A 21 13.28 6.03 -6.38
CA LEU A 21 12.65 6.11 -5.07
C LEU A 21 12.61 4.73 -4.42
N ALA A 22 12.91 4.66 -3.12
CA ALA A 22 12.76 3.42 -2.37
C ALA A 22 11.30 2.97 -2.32
N VAL A 23 11.05 1.69 -2.57
CA VAL A 23 9.73 1.09 -2.37
C VAL A 23 9.54 0.87 -0.86
N THR A 24 8.80 1.78 -0.23
CA THR A 24 8.52 1.73 1.22
C THR A 24 7.09 1.27 1.55
N THR A 25 6.25 1.11 0.53
CA THR A 25 4.83 0.77 0.69
C THR A 25 4.64 -0.74 0.77
N ASP A 26 3.92 -1.21 1.79
CA ASP A 26 3.37 -2.56 1.80
C ASP A 26 2.16 -2.65 0.87
N PHE A 27 2.35 -3.23 -0.31
CA PHE A 27 1.30 -3.36 -1.34
C PHE A 27 0.11 -4.23 -0.92
N ARG A 28 0.24 -5.05 0.13
CA ARG A 28 -0.90 -5.80 0.68
C ARG A 28 -2.00 -4.86 1.15
N SER A 29 -1.66 -3.65 1.60
CA SER A 29 -2.64 -2.61 1.99
C SER A 29 -3.45 -2.06 0.81
N VAL A 30 -2.77 -1.83 -0.33
CA VAL A 30 -3.39 -1.40 -1.59
C VAL A 30 -4.30 -2.49 -2.13
N ILE A 31 -3.79 -3.72 -2.24
CA ILE A 31 -4.57 -4.84 -2.78
C ILE A 31 -5.76 -5.15 -1.88
N SER A 32 -5.60 -5.13 -0.55
CA SER A 32 -6.72 -5.33 0.37
C SER A 32 -7.81 -4.28 0.19
N SER A 33 -7.43 -3.02 -0.05
CA SER A 33 -8.40 -1.96 -0.33
C SER A 33 -9.17 -2.23 -1.63
N VAL A 34 -8.50 -2.70 -2.68
CA VAL A 34 -9.14 -3.11 -3.94
C VAL A 34 -10.10 -4.29 -3.75
N LEU A 35 -9.68 -5.32 -3.00
CA LEU A 35 -10.50 -6.49 -2.68
C LEU A 35 -11.78 -6.10 -1.93
N GLU A 36 -11.67 -5.19 -0.95
CA GLU A 36 -12.81 -4.71 -0.18
C GLU A 36 -13.74 -3.81 -1.02
N GLN A 37 -13.20 -2.90 -1.82
CA GLN A 37 -13.98 -1.86 -2.50
C GLN A 37 -14.59 -2.32 -3.83
N HIS A 38 -13.92 -3.21 -4.58
CA HIS A 38 -14.35 -3.59 -5.92
C HIS A 38 -14.79 -5.06 -6.05
N LEU A 39 -14.36 -5.92 -5.13
CA LEU A 39 -14.72 -7.35 -5.13
C LEU A 39 -15.61 -7.72 -3.94
N GLU A 40 -16.03 -6.75 -3.14
CA GLU A 40 -16.92 -6.90 -1.99
C GLU A 40 -16.46 -7.97 -0.99
N ILE A 41 -15.13 -8.19 -0.91
CA ILE A 41 -14.57 -9.12 0.06
C ILE A 41 -14.59 -8.46 1.44
N GLU A 42 -15.29 -9.09 2.38
CA GLU A 42 -15.33 -8.65 3.76
C GLU A 42 -13.93 -8.61 4.40
N ARG A 43 -13.68 -7.62 5.26
CA ARG A 43 -12.37 -7.43 5.90
C ARG A 43 -11.92 -8.65 6.70
N SER A 44 -12.88 -9.32 7.34
CA SER A 44 -12.65 -10.57 8.07
C SER A 44 -12.11 -11.71 7.18
N GLN A 45 -12.35 -11.65 5.87
CA GLN A 45 -11.91 -12.64 4.90
C GLN A 45 -10.55 -12.32 4.26
N ILE A 46 -10.03 -11.10 4.42
CA ILE A 46 -8.72 -10.71 3.88
C ILE A 46 -7.60 -11.61 4.41
N ALA A 47 -7.70 -12.06 5.66
CA ALA A 47 -6.75 -13.01 6.25
C ALA A 47 -6.66 -14.36 5.51
N ARG A 48 -7.67 -14.72 4.71
CA ARG A 48 -7.63 -15.91 3.85
C ARG A 48 -6.77 -15.72 2.59
N VAL A 49 -6.66 -14.47 2.10
CA VAL A 49 -5.81 -14.12 0.95
C VAL A 49 -4.38 -13.85 1.42
N PHE A 50 -4.25 -13.09 2.51
CA PHE A 50 -2.99 -12.76 3.13
C PHE A 50 -2.93 -13.35 4.55
N SER A 51 -2.41 -14.58 4.65
CA SER A 51 -2.29 -15.25 5.95
C SER A 51 -1.41 -14.46 6.92
N GLY A 52 -1.88 -14.28 8.15
CA GLY A 52 -1.18 -13.52 9.19
C GLY A 52 -1.15 -11.99 8.98
N TYR A 53 -1.84 -11.48 7.96
CA TYR A 53 -1.90 -10.05 7.68
C TYR A 53 -3.15 -9.42 8.31
N SER A 54 -2.95 -8.35 9.08
CA SER A 54 -4.02 -7.50 9.59
C SER A 54 -3.72 -6.06 9.16
N SER A 55 -4.47 -5.56 8.18
CA SER A 55 -4.40 -4.15 7.80
C SER A 55 -5.33 -3.35 8.69
N ASN A 56 -4.80 -2.34 9.39
CA ASN A 56 -5.63 -1.29 9.99
C ASN A 56 -5.78 -0.06 9.06
N GLN A 57 -5.13 -0.08 7.90
CA GLN A 57 -5.14 1.04 6.96
C GLN A 57 -6.07 0.73 5.80
N ARG A 58 -7.15 1.52 5.69
CA ARG A 58 -8.05 1.52 4.54
C ARG A 58 -7.67 2.68 3.65
N LEU A 59 -7.15 2.38 2.46
CA LEU A 59 -6.87 3.41 1.47
C LEU A 59 -8.17 3.71 0.76
N ALA A 60 -8.58 4.98 0.75
CA ALA A 60 -9.73 5.43 -0.01
C ALA A 60 -9.33 5.54 -1.49
N LEU A 61 -9.25 4.38 -2.15
CA LEU A 61 -9.08 4.32 -3.60
C LEU A 61 -10.46 4.61 -4.21
N LEU A 62 -10.51 5.49 -5.22
CA LEU A 62 -11.73 6.00 -5.85
C LEU A 62 -12.43 4.93 -6.69
#